data_AF-A0A2N2KIM8-F1
#
_entry.id   AF-A0A2N2KIM8-F1
#
_cell.length_a   1.000
_cell.length_b   1.000
_cell.length_c   1.000
_cell.angle_alpha   90.00
_cell.angle_beta   90.00
_cell.angle_gamma   90.00
#
_symmetry.space_group_name_H-M   'P 1'
#
loop_
_entity.id
_entity.type
_entity.pdbx_description
1 polymer ?
#
loop_
_entity_poly.entity_id
_entity_poly.type
_entity_poly.pdbx_seq_one_letter_code
_entity_poly.pdbx_strand_id
1 'polypeptide(L)'
;MNTNTAALCQPDEHKSCGACCGLYNYVDSSREALMQRLLARTKRFRTMVQKPGDIESYAAATFAAEDFRKRYEGIYCCEYLGFLETERKVGCLLHPLQNSGLDMRAASFYGQETCAGHLCPSHHFISRNQALIIVKIIEDWYLYGLCLTDIDLVTEYFRILADRIGAELKPEVFENEFLSNIAREFFKWKITWPFRSFETNRLGKYYFDGSQYMISFIDYAKFGREISSLDKIFLSLSSTFASAQEIAAAEDLVMGNIQQFVAAYRKHF
;
A
#
# COMPACT_ATOMS: atom_id res chain seq x y z
N MET A 1 -6.19 28.50 4.70
CA MET A 1 -6.59 27.20 4.12
C MET A 1 -5.31 26.42 3.86
N ASN A 2 -5.13 25.26 4.52
CA ASN A 2 -3.88 24.50 4.50
C ASN A 2 -3.61 23.90 3.12
N THR A 3 -2.93 24.65 2.26
CA THR A 3 -2.40 24.19 0.97
C THR A 3 -1.00 23.59 1.18
N ASN A 4 -0.91 22.39 1.77
CA ASN A 4 0.20 21.42 1.55
C ASN A 4 0.11 20.19 2.46
N THR A 5 -1.03 19.50 2.47
CA THR A 5 -0.99 18.07 2.74
C THR A 5 -0.76 17.41 1.38
N ALA A 6 0.47 16.97 1.10
CA ALA A 6 0.75 16.21 -0.11
C ALA A 6 -0.29 15.08 -0.19
N ALA A 7 -1.07 15.02 -1.27
CA ALA A 7 -2.06 13.99 -1.45
C ALA A 7 -1.34 12.65 -1.52
N LEU A 8 -1.42 11.82 -0.48
CA LEU A 8 -0.66 10.58 -0.38
C LEU A 8 -1.03 9.60 -1.51
N CYS A 9 -2.20 9.76 -2.12
CA CYS A 9 -2.63 9.00 -3.29
C CYS A 9 -1.87 9.36 -4.58
N GLN A 10 -1.42 10.62 -4.74
CA GLN A 10 -0.71 11.13 -5.92
C GLN A 10 0.45 12.04 -5.45
N PRO A 11 1.45 11.49 -4.75
CA PRO A 11 2.45 12.29 -4.05
C PRO A 11 3.45 12.98 -4.98
N ASP A 12 3.69 12.43 -6.18
CA ASP A 12 4.63 12.95 -7.17
C ASP A 12 4.31 12.45 -8.60
N GLU A 13 5.28 12.58 -9.51
CA GLU A 13 5.15 12.17 -10.93
C GLU A 13 5.47 10.70 -11.19
N HIS A 14 6.05 9.98 -10.22
CA HIS A 14 6.61 8.65 -10.41
C HIS A 14 5.77 7.54 -9.76
N LYS A 15 4.98 7.86 -8.74
CA LYS A 15 4.15 6.88 -8.04
C LYS A 15 2.84 7.44 -7.55
N SER A 16 1.98 6.52 -7.15
CA SER A 16 0.63 6.80 -6.64
C SER A 16 0.08 5.54 -5.96
N CYS A 17 -1.04 5.68 -5.27
CA CYS A 17 -1.73 4.60 -4.59
C CYS A 17 -3.16 4.45 -5.11
N GLY A 18 -3.57 3.22 -5.43
CA GLY A 18 -4.92 2.88 -5.88
C GLY A 18 -5.76 2.13 -4.83
N ALA A 19 -5.33 2.08 -3.57
CA ALA A 19 -5.92 1.21 -2.55
C ALA A 19 -7.40 1.49 -2.28
N CYS A 20 -7.80 2.76 -2.16
CA CYS A 20 -9.20 3.13 -1.90
C CYS A 20 -10.10 2.88 -3.12
N CYS A 21 -9.51 2.70 -4.31
CA CYS A 21 -10.19 2.21 -5.51
C CYS A 21 -10.21 0.67 -5.59
N GLY A 22 -9.79 -0.02 -4.54
CA GLY A 22 -9.80 -1.48 -4.43
C GLY A 22 -8.64 -2.20 -5.12
N LEU A 23 -7.56 -1.50 -5.49
CA LEU A 23 -6.44 -2.10 -6.25
C LEU A 23 -5.86 -3.36 -5.60
N TYR A 24 -5.75 -3.39 -4.28
CA TYR A 24 -5.20 -4.52 -3.53
C TYR A 24 -6.28 -5.48 -2.99
N ASN A 25 -7.55 -5.26 -3.33
CA ASN A 25 -8.67 -6.07 -2.84
C ASN A 25 -9.03 -7.23 -3.79
N TYR A 26 -8.41 -7.35 -4.96
CA TYR A 26 -8.56 -8.56 -5.78
C TYR A 26 -7.95 -9.77 -5.08
N VAL A 27 -8.56 -10.95 -5.24
CA VAL A 27 -8.04 -12.22 -4.71
C VAL A 27 -6.60 -12.45 -5.20
N ASP A 28 -6.39 -12.31 -6.51
CA ASP A 28 -5.05 -12.17 -7.10
C ASP A 28 -4.68 -10.69 -7.17
N SER A 29 -3.89 -10.25 -6.20
CA SER A 29 -3.32 -8.91 -6.14
C SER A 29 -1.80 -8.92 -6.36
N SER A 30 -1.26 -9.96 -7.02
CA SER A 30 0.16 -9.97 -7.39
C SER A 30 0.49 -8.76 -8.26
N ARG A 31 1.75 -8.31 -8.22
CA ARG A 31 2.18 -7.13 -8.97
C ARG A 31 1.90 -7.30 -10.45
N GLU A 32 2.20 -8.49 -10.98
CA GLU A 32 2.03 -8.87 -12.37
C GLU A 32 0.56 -8.84 -12.78
N ALA A 33 -0.33 -9.48 -12.00
CA ALA A 33 -1.76 -9.50 -12.29
C ALA A 33 -2.38 -8.10 -12.25
N LEU A 34 -2.01 -7.28 -11.25
CA LEU A 34 -2.49 -5.91 -11.16
C LEU A 34 -1.96 -5.04 -12.31
N MET A 35 -0.68 -5.19 -12.68
CA MET A 35 -0.10 -4.48 -13.82
C MET A 35 -0.84 -4.81 -15.11
N GLN A 36 -1.09 -6.10 -15.40
CA GLN A 36 -1.83 -6.51 -16.59
C GLN A 36 -3.26 -5.95 -16.60
N ARG A 37 -3.94 -5.98 -15.46
CA ARG A 37 -5.28 -5.40 -15.31
C ARG A 37 -5.28 -3.90 -15.61
N LEU A 38 -4.38 -3.14 -15.00
CA LEU A 38 -4.27 -1.70 -15.18
C LEU A 38 -3.96 -1.33 -16.64
N LEU A 39 -3.04 -2.04 -17.29
CA LEU A 39 -2.71 -1.85 -18.71
C LEU A 39 -3.91 -2.15 -19.62
N ALA A 40 -4.57 -3.28 -19.40
CA ALA A 40 -5.74 -3.68 -20.18
C ALA A 40 -6.88 -2.65 -20.06
N ARG A 41 -7.15 -2.18 -18.84
CA ARG A 41 -8.16 -1.15 -18.57
C ARG A 41 -7.83 0.18 -19.23
N THR A 42 -6.59 0.65 -19.10
CA THR A 42 -6.15 1.90 -19.73
C THR A 42 -6.25 1.82 -21.24
N LYS A 43 -5.78 0.72 -21.85
CA LYS A 43 -5.89 0.51 -23.29
C LYS A 43 -7.34 0.50 -23.75
N ARG A 44 -8.19 -0.30 -23.10
CA ARG A 44 -9.62 -0.40 -23.41
C ARG A 44 -10.31 0.95 -23.30
N PHE A 45 -10.00 1.74 -22.25
CA PHE A 45 -10.60 3.05 -22.03
C PHE A 45 -10.23 4.02 -23.14
N ARG A 46 -8.93 4.13 -23.47
CA ARG A 46 -8.44 5.01 -24.54
C ARG A 46 -9.01 4.65 -25.92
N THR A 47 -9.31 3.37 -26.16
CA THR A 47 -9.93 2.92 -27.41
C THR A 47 -11.43 3.19 -27.44
N MET A 48 -12.14 2.91 -26.35
CA MET A 48 -13.61 2.89 -26.35
C MET A 48 -14.25 4.22 -25.96
N VAL A 49 -13.61 5.02 -25.11
CA VAL A 49 -14.22 6.22 -24.54
C VAL A 49 -13.76 7.45 -25.30
N GLN A 50 -14.62 7.96 -26.18
CA GLN A 50 -14.41 9.23 -26.92
C GLN A 50 -15.32 10.35 -26.40
N LYS A 51 -16.45 9.99 -25.78
CA LYS A 51 -17.41 10.89 -25.16
C LYS A 51 -18.01 10.26 -23.89
N PRO A 52 -18.61 11.04 -22.98
CA PRO A 52 -19.20 10.51 -21.74
C PRO A 52 -20.21 9.36 -21.93
N GLY A 53 -20.96 9.37 -23.03
CA GLY A 53 -21.93 8.30 -23.34
C GLY A 53 -21.30 6.93 -23.58
N ASP A 54 -19.98 6.84 -23.76
CA ASP A 54 -19.29 5.58 -24.03
C ASP A 54 -18.88 4.83 -22.74
N ILE A 55 -18.98 5.49 -21.58
CA ILE A 55 -18.51 4.97 -20.29
C ILE A 55 -19.21 3.66 -19.92
N GLU A 56 -20.52 3.56 -20.13
CA GLU A 56 -21.30 2.36 -19.83
C GLU A 56 -20.83 1.16 -20.67
N SER A 57 -20.51 1.40 -21.95
CA SER A 57 -19.98 0.38 -22.85
C SER A 57 -18.59 -0.08 -22.43
N TYR A 58 -17.74 0.84 -21.99
CA TYR A 58 -16.44 0.50 -21.40
C TYR A 58 -16.59 -0.35 -20.13
N ALA A 59 -17.48 0.03 -19.22
CA ALA A 59 -17.71 -0.68 -17.97
C ALA A 59 -18.21 -2.10 -18.24
N ALA A 60 -19.22 -2.27 -19.11
CA ALA A 60 -19.73 -3.58 -19.51
C ALA A 60 -18.63 -4.46 -20.12
N ALA A 61 -17.82 -3.92 -21.04
CA ALA A 61 -16.69 -4.64 -21.62
C ALA A 61 -15.62 -5.00 -20.59
N THR A 62 -15.44 -4.17 -19.56
CA THR A 62 -14.49 -4.41 -18.47
C THR A 62 -14.96 -5.54 -17.56
N PHE A 63 -16.24 -5.53 -17.14
CA PHE A 63 -16.83 -6.62 -16.36
C PHE A 63 -16.85 -7.95 -17.11
N ALA A 64 -17.08 -7.93 -18.43
CA ALA A 64 -17.06 -9.14 -19.24
C ALA A 64 -15.65 -9.75 -19.42
N ALA A 65 -14.61 -8.92 -19.37
CA ALA A 65 -13.23 -9.34 -19.69
C ALA A 65 -12.37 -9.69 -18.47
N GLU A 66 -12.81 -9.38 -17.25
CA GLU A 66 -11.98 -9.44 -16.06
C GLU A 66 -12.64 -10.21 -14.92
N ASP A 67 -11.80 -10.86 -14.11
CA ASP A 67 -12.23 -11.42 -12.83
C ASP A 67 -12.31 -10.31 -11.77
N PHE A 68 -13.49 -10.08 -11.20
CA PHE A 68 -13.73 -9.10 -10.14
C PHE A 68 -13.82 -9.73 -8.74
N ARG A 69 -13.47 -11.01 -8.57
CA ARG A 69 -13.45 -11.64 -7.25
C ARG A 69 -12.59 -10.85 -6.28
N LYS A 70 -13.20 -10.52 -5.14
CA LYS A 70 -12.63 -9.69 -4.09
C LYS A 70 -12.22 -10.53 -2.89
N ARG A 71 -11.28 -10.02 -2.10
CA ARG A 71 -10.94 -10.56 -0.77
C ARG A 71 -12.00 -10.16 0.25
N TYR A 72 -12.42 -8.89 0.20
CA TYR A 72 -13.37 -8.32 1.13
C TYR A 72 -14.50 -7.59 0.39
N GLU A 73 -15.74 -7.97 0.64
CA GLU A 73 -16.88 -7.40 -0.08
C GLU A 73 -17.12 -5.93 0.24
N GLY A 74 -16.73 -5.47 1.43
CA GLY A 74 -16.89 -4.08 1.86
C GLY A 74 -16.00 -3.06 1.14
N ILE A 75 -15.02 -3.51 0.33
CA ILE A 75 -14.19 -2.63 -0.49
C ILE A 75 -14.53 -2.84 -1.96
N TYR A 76 -15.05 -1.80 -2.62
CA TYR A 76 -15.34 -1.86 -4.04
C TYR A 76 -14.04 -1.89 -4.88
N CYS A 77 -14.01 -2.77 -5.90
CA CYS A 77 -12.94 -2.85 -6.88
C CYS A 77 -13.33 -2.02 -8.11
N CYS A 78 -12.85 -0.78 -8.17
CA CYS A 78 -13.24 0.17 -9.20
C CYS A 78 -12.73 -0.24 -10.59
N GLU A 79 -13.63 -0.40 -11.54
CA GLU A 79 -13.39 -0.73 -12.95
C GLU A 79 -12.66 0.38 -13.71
N TYR A 80 -12.74 1.63 -13.23
CA TYR A 80 -12.13 2.79 -13.86
C TYR A 80 -10.72 3.10 -13.34
N LEU A 81 -10.16 2.24 -12.48
CA LEU A 81 -8.76 2.36 -12.06
C LEU A 81 -7.84 1.79 -13.14
N GLY A 82 -6.93 2.62 -13.64
CA GLY A 82 -5.94 2.25 -14.66
C GLY A 82 -4.61 2.96 -14.46
N PHE A 83 -3.67 2.71 -15.36
CA PHE A 83 -2.47 3.53 -15.50
C PHE A 83 -2.78 4.90 -16.11
N LEU A 84 -2.16 5.93 -15.55
CA LEU A 84 -2.11 7.29 -16.05
C LEU A 84 -0.97 7.44 -17.08
N GLU A 85 -0.80 8.63 -17.64
CA GLU A 85 0.03 8.95 -18.82
C GLU A 85 1.36 8.19 -19.01
N THR A 86 2.11 7.89 -17.95
CA THR A 86 3.45 7.29 -18.03
C THR A 86 3.55 5.83 -17.58
N GLU A 87 2.44 5.13 -17.32
CA GLU A 87 2.41 3.76 -16.74
C GLU A 87 3.16 3.60 -15.40
N ARG A 88 3.62 4.71 -14.82
CA ARG A 88 4.27 4.78 -13.52
C ARG A 88 3.26 5.04 -12.40
N LYS A 89 2.16 5.70 -12.75
CA LYS A 89 1.10 6.09 -11.81
C LYS A 89 -0.21 5.40 -12.14
N VAL A 90 -0.90 4.96 -11.11
CA VAL A 90 -2.26 4.44 -11.16
C VAL A 90 -3.23 5.54 -10.73
N GLY A 91 -4.43 5.55 -11.32
CA GLY A 91 -5.43 6.53 -10.97
C GLY A 91 -6.74 6.35 -11.74
N CYS A 92 -7.69 7.24 -11.45
CA CYS A 92 -9.01 7.17 -12.03
C CYS A 92 -8.99 7.67 -13.49
N LEU A 93 -9.39 6.80 -14.42
CA LEU A 93 -9.50 7.11 -15.84
C LEU A 93 -10.64 8.10 -16.14
N LEU A 94 -11.61 8.23 -15.23
CA LEU A 94 -12.71 9.21 -15.32
C LEU A 94 -12.36 10.59 -14.75
N HIS A 95 -11.16 10.75 -14.17
CA HIS A 95 -10.79 12.00 -13.50
C HIS A 95 -10.67 13.15 -14.50
N PRO A 96 -11.10 14.40 -14.17
CA PRO A 96 -11.05 15.53 -15.10
C PRO A 96 -9.64 15.84 -15.60
N LEU A 97 -8.61 15.62 -14.78
CA LEU A 97 -7.20 15.74 -15.19
C LEU A 97 -6.77 14.75 -16.29
N GLN A 98 -7.57 13.74 -16.57
CA GLN A 98 -7.31 12.77 -17.65
C GLN A 98 -8.22 12.99 -18.85
N ASN A 99 -9.16 13.95 -18.78
CA ASN A 99 -10.25 14.10 -19.73
C ASN A 99 -10.52 15.58 -20.05
N SER A 100 -9.46 16.38 -20.23
CA SER A 100 -9.57 17.80 -20.63
C SER A 100 -10.49 18.64 -19.75
N GLY A 101 -10.50 18.34 -18.44
CA GLY A 101 -11.35 19.03 -17.45
C GLY A 101 -12.76 18.45 -17.30
N LEU A 102 -13.16 17.48 -18.13
CA LEU A 102 -14.47 16.84 -18.03
C LEU A 102 -14.45 15.79 -16.91
N ASP A 103 -15.21 16.06 -15.84
CA ASP A 103 -15.32 15.13 -14.72
C ASP A 103 -16.38 14.06 -15.01
N MET A 104 -15.92 12.82 -15.21
CA MET A 104 -16.79 11.70 -15.54
C MET A 104 -17.02 10.77 -14.35
N ARG A 105 -16.54 11.13 -13.14
CA ARG A 105 -16.58 10.27 -11.95
C ARG A 105 -17.99 9.99 -11.42
N ALA A 106 -18.99 10.72 -11.87
CA ALA A 106 -20.40 10.42 -11.59
C ALA A 106 -20.81 9.02 -12.05
N ALA A 107 -20.12 8.44 -13.05
CA ALA A 107 -20.36 7.07 -13.52
C ALA A 107 -19.72 5.98 -12.62
N SER A 108 -18.90 6.36 -11.65
CA SER A 108 -18.26 5.39 -10.73
C SER A 108 -19.15 5.05 -9.54
N PHE A 109 -18.95 3.88 -8.96
CA PHE A 109 -19.71 3.40 -7.78
C PHE A 109 -19.76 4.42 -6.63
N TYR A 110 -18.64 5.05 -6.30
CA TYR A 110 -18.58 6.02 -5.20
C TYR A 110 -19.09 7.42 -5.59
N GLY A 111 -19.15 7.73 -6.88
CA GLY A 111 -19.55 9.03 -7.40
C GLY A 111 -18.50 10.14 -7.21
N GLN A 112 -18.75 11.28 -7.84
CA GLN A 112 -17.82 12.42 -7.90
C GLN A 112 -17.48 12.99 -6.52
N GLU A 113 -18.48 13.25 -5.68
CA GLU A 113 -18.30 13.90 -4.38
C GLU A 113 -17.44 13.05 -3.44
N THR A 114 -17.79 11.78 -3.26
CA THR A 114 -17.03 10.84 -2.43
C THR A 114 -15.60 10.68 -2.96
N CYS A 115 -15.42 10.47 -4.26
CA CYS A 115 -14.09 10.31 -4.85
C CYS A 115 -13.22 11.57 -4.71
N ALA A 116 -13.81 12.77 -4.73
CA ALA A 116 -13.07 14.02 -4.60
C ALA A 116 -12.70 14.35 -3.15
N GLY A 117 -13.55 13.99 -2.19
CA GLY A 117 -13.38 14.34 -0.77
C GLY A 117 -12.71 13.27 0.09
N HIS A 118 -12.52 12.04 -0.41
CA HIS A 118 -12.03 10.94 0.42
C HIS A 118 -10.55 11.08 0.79
N LEU A 119 -10.28 11.01 2.10
CA LEU A 119 -8.94 10.83 2.66
C LEU A 119 -8.90 9.50 3.41
N CYS A 120 -7.91 8.67 3.07
CA CYS A 120 -7.75 7.38 3.74
C CYS A 120 -7.18 7.56 5.16
N PRO A 121 -7.33 6.55 6.05
CA PRO A 121 -6.80 6.62 7.41
C PRO A 121 -5.31 6.99 7.51
N SER A 122 -4.50 6.66 6.49
CA SER A 122 -3.08 7.03 6.46
C SER A 122 -2.83 8.54 6.53
N HIS A 123 -3.76 9.38 6.04
CA HIS A 123 -3.69 10.84 6.18
C HIS A 123 -3.84 11.32 7.63
N HIS A 124 -4.40 10.51 8.51
CA HIS A 124 -4.69 10.85 9.90
C HIS A 124 -3.70 10.21 10.87
N PHE A 125 -3.24 8.99 10.58
CA PHE A 125 -2.44 8.20 11.51
C PHE A 125 -0.94 8.16 11.20
N ILE A 126 -0.53 8.41 9.95
CA ILE A 126 0.89 8.51 9.60
C ILE A 126 1.32 9.97 9.78
N SER A 127 2.39 10.20 10.55
CA SER A 127 2.87 11.56 10.79
C SER A 127 3.38 12.18 9.48
N ARG A 128 3.40 13.52 9.40
CA ARG A 128 3.91 14.22 8.21
C ARG A 128 5.34 13.81 7.87
N ASN A 129 6.22 13.66 8.86
CA ASN A 129 7.61 13.26 8.63
C ASN A 129 7.67 11.84 8.07
N GLN A 130 6.95 10.90 8.68
CA GLN A 130 6.89 9.51 8.21
C GLN A 130 6.34 9.43 6.78
N ALA A 131 5.27 10.17 6.48
CA ALA A 131 4.69 10.21 5.14
C ALA A 131 5.67 10.76 4.09
N LEU A 132 6.37 11.85 4.40
CA LEU A 132 7.41 12.41 3.51
C LEU A 132 8.58 11.44 3.32
N ILE A 133 8.98 10.72 4.36
CA ILE A 133 10.02 9.69 4.26
C ILE A 133 9.56 8.55 3.35
N ILE A 134 8.35 8.01 3.55
CA ILE A 134 7.79 6.95 2.70
C ILE A 134 7.72 7.38 1.23
N VAL A 135 7.26 8.61 0.98
CA VAL A 135 7.25 9.20 -0.37
C VAL A 135 8.67 9.31 -0.93
N LYS A 136 9.68 9.65 -0.12
CA LYS A 136 11.05 9.78 -0.58
C LYS A 136 11.69 8.42 -0.92
N ILE A 137 11.50 7.40 -0.07
CA ILE A 137 12.29 6.16 -0.17
C ILE A 137 11.66 5.09 -1.07
N ILE A 138 10.34 5.09 -1.26
CA ILE A 138 9.66 4.10 -2.11
C ILE A 138 9.37 4.72 -3.48
N GLU A 139 9.72 4.03 -4.55
CA GLU A 139 9.72 4.61 -5.90
C GLU A 139 8.57 4.11 -6.79
N ASP A 140 8.07 2.89 -6.57
CA ASP A 140 7.04 2.30 -7.41
C ASP A 140 5.66 2.28 -6.74
N TRP A 141 4.61 2.38 -7.55
CA TRP A 141 3.21 2.42 -7.10
C TRP A 141 2.80 1.18 -6.28
N TYR A 142 3.35 0.01 -6.58
CA TYR A 142 2.89 -1.24 -6.00
C TYR A 142 3.35 -1.33 -4.54
N LEU A 143 4.66 -1.24 -4.31
CA LEU A 143 5.20 -1.23 -2.95
C LEU A 143 4.69 -0.01 -2.17
N TYR A 144 4.64 1.16 -2.80
CA TYR A 144 4.19 2.38 -2.14
C TYR A 144 2.77 2.26 -1.58
N GLY A 145 1.81 1.79 -2.38
CA GLY A 145 0.45 1.63 -1.88
C GLY A 145 0.29 0.50 -0.84
N LEU A 146 1.07 -0.58 -0.94
CA LEU A 146 1.10 -1.64 0.07
C LEU A 146 1.64 -1.14 1.43
N CYS A 147 2.65 -0.27 1.42
CA CYS A 147 3.23 0.29 2.63
C CYS A 147 2.38 1.43 3.19
N LEU A 148 1.92 2.36 2.33
CA LEU A 148 1.15 3.52 2.74
C LEU A 148 -0.14 3.14 3.47
N THR A 149 -0.78 2.05 3.04
CA THR A 149 -2.03 1.57 3.64
C THR A 149 -1.84 0.75 4.91
N ASP A 150 -0.59 0.37 5.21
CA ASP A 150 -0.23 -0.40 6.39
C ASP A 150 0.34 0.53 7.47
N ILE A 151 -0.58 1.20 8.16
CA ILE A 151 -0.26 2.21 9.19
C ILE A 151 0.59 1.60 10.31
N ASP A 152 0.28 0.38 10.73
CA ASP A 152 1.02 -0.28 11.82
C ASP A 152 2.47 -0.56 11.40
N LEU A 153 2.70 -1.07 10.18
CA LEU A 153 4.06 -1.27 9.69
C LEU A 153 4.87 0.02 9.69
N VAL A 154 4.31 1.10 9.15
CA VAL A 154 5.00 2.39 9.03
C VAL A 154 5.29 2.98 10.40
N THR A 155 4.25 3.11 11.23
CA THR A 155 4.36 3.77 12.53
C THR A 155 5.24 3.00 13.49
N GLU A 156 5.15 1.66 13.50
CA GLU A 156 5.94 0.83 14.40
C GLU A 156 7.43 0.81 14.02
N TYR A 157 7.75 0.74 12.73
CA TYR A 157 9.14 0.84 12.27
C TYR A 157 9.80 2.14 12.71
N PHE A 158 9.16 3.27 12.43
CA PHE A 158 9.70 4.58 12.81
C PHE A 158 9.71 4.80 14.33
N ARG A 159 8.75 4.25 15.08
CA ARG A 159 8.76 4.27 16.54
C ARG A 159 9.99 3.57 17.09
N ILE A 160 10.27 2.33 16.66
CA ILE A 160 11.42 1.56 17.17
C ILE A 160 12.74 2.24 16.84
N LEU A 161 12.87 2.82 15.63
CA LEU A 161 14.04 3.61 15.27
C LEU A 161 14.18 4.85 16.17
N ALA A 162 13.10 5.61 16.36
CA ALA A 162 13.10 6.82 17.17
C ALA A 162 13.47 6.52 18.63
N ASP A 163 12.93 5.44 19.21
CA ASP A 163 13.23 5.02 20.59
C ASP A 163 14.72 4.68 20.77
N ARG A 164 15.35 4.06 19.76
CA ARG A 164 16.78 3.68 19.80
C ARG A 164 17.73 4.84 19.51
N ILE A 165 17.27 5.82 18.73
CA ILE A 165 18.02 7.04 18.41
C ILE A 165 17.86 8.09 19.52
N GLY A 166 16.71 8.10 20.21
CA GLY A 166 16.34 9.12 21.19
C GLY A 166 15.71 10.37 20.57
N ALA A 167 15.30 10.32 19.29
CA ALA A 167 14.69 11.44 18.58
C ALA A 167 13.80 10.97 17.42
N GLU A 168 12.80 11.78 17.07
CA GLU A 168 12.01 11.56 15.86
C GLU A 168 12.87 11.75 14.60
N LEU A 169 12.81 10.77 13.70
CA LEU A 169 13.47 10.85 12.39
C LEU A 169 12.85 11.91 11.49
N LYS A 170 13.70 12.75 10.90
CA LYS A 170 13.30 13.82 9.97
C LYS A 170 13.57 13.41 8.52
N PRO A 171 12.79 13.90 7.53
CA PRO A 171 12.94 13.52 6.11
C PRO A 171 14.32 13.81 5.49
N GLU A 172 15.08 14.73 6.05
CA GLU A 172 16.42 15.12 5.60
C GLU A 172 17.45 14.00 5.87
N VAL A 173 17.22 13.19 6.90
CA VAL A 173 18.04 12.00 7.21
C VAL A 173 18.11 11.04 6.01
N PHE A 174 17.01 10.97 5.25
CA PHE A 174 16.84 10.10 4.09
C PHE A 174 17.35 10.73 2.78
N GLU A 175 18.05 11.86 2.84
CA GLU A 175 18.92 12.31 1.75
C GLU A 175 20.19 11.48 1.69
N ASN A 176 20.58 10.85 2.80
CA ASN A 176 21.61 9.84 2.83
C ASN A 176 21.09 8.56 2.17
N GLU A 177 21.62 8.23 0.99
CA GLU A 177 21.21 7.08 0.20
C GLU A 177 21.37 5.74 0.95
N PHE A 178 22.39 5.61 1.80
CA PHE A 178 22.61 4.40 2.58
C PHE A 178 21.48 4.17 3.61
N LEU A 179 21.07 5.21 4.33
CA LEU A 179 19.93 5.14 5.26
C LEU A 179 18.61 4.86 4.52
N SER A 180 18.41 5.51 3.37
CA SER A 180 17.25 5.27 2.51
C SER A 180 17.19 3.83 2.02
N ASN A 181 18.31 3.23 1.62
CA ASN A 181 18.37 1.84 1.20
C ASN A 181 18.05 0.88 2.35
N ILE A 182 18.58 1.10 3.55
CA ILE A 182 18.26 0.24 4.71
C ILE A 182 16.75 0.26 5.00
N ALA A 183 16.13 1.44 5.05
CA ALA A 183 14.69 1.52 5.30
C ALA A 183 13.86 0.94 4.14
N ARG A 184 14.30 1.14 2.90
CA ARG A 184 13.66 0.55 1.72
C ARG A 184 13.69 -0.99 1.76
N GLU A 185 14.80 -1.60 2.18
CA GLU A 185 14.87 -3.06 2.35
C GLU A 185 13.88 -3.58 3.40
N PHE A 186 13.67 -2.84 4.50
CA PHE A 186 12.63 -3.19 5.46
C PHE A 186 11.23 -3.19 4.82
N PHE A 187 10.87 -2.12 4.11
CA PHE A 187 9.55 -2.02 3.48
C PHE A 187 9.35 -3.04 2.36
N LYS A 188 10.41 -3.43 1.62
CA LYS A 188 10.35 -4.49 0.60
C LYS A 188 9.85 -5.84 1.14
N TRP A 189 9.95 -6.10 2.44
CA TRP A 189 9.35 -7.29 3.04
C TRP A 189 7.81 -7.33 2.89
N LYS A 190 7.13 -6.23 2.58
CA LYS A 190 5.73 -6.27 2.12
C LYS A 190 5.53 -7.14 0.87
N ILE A 191 6.59 -7.51 0.17
CA ILE A 191 6.58 -8.39 -1.01
C ILE A 191 7.37 -9.67 -0.73
N THR A 192 8.56 -9.55 -0.14
CA THR A 192 9.56 -10.64 -0.07
C THR A 192 9.69 -11.33 1.28
N TRP A 193 8.82 -11.01 2.26
CA TRP A 193 8.93 -11.58 3.60
C TRP A 193 8.90 -13.12 3.59
N PRO A 194 9.92 -13.81 4.13
CA PRO A 194 10.05 -15.26 4.02
C PRO A 194 9.02 -16.05 4.84
N PHE A 195 8.44 -15.46 5.89
CA PHE A 195 7.45 -16.11 6.76
C PHE A 195 6.01 -15.71 6.40
N ARG A 196 5.78 -15.21 5.19
CA ARG A 196 4.48 -14.72 4.74
C ARG A 196 3.49 -15.87 4.52
N SER A 197 2.25 -15.69 4.99
CA SER A 197 1.12 -16.56 4.63
C SER A 197 0.79 -16.47 3.14
N PHE A 198 0.54 -17.62 2.52
CA PHE A 198 0.05 -17.72 1.14
C PHE A 198 -1.49 -17.70 1.03
N GLU A 199 -2.20 -17.50 2.14
CA GLU A 199 -3.66 -17.42 2.15
C GLU A 199 -4.15 -16.23 1.32
N THR A 200 -5.04 -16.52 0.37
CA THR A 200 -5.53 -15.53 -0.59
C THR A 200 -6.52 -14.54 0.01
N ASN A 201 -7.12 -14.88 1.16
CA ASN A 201 -8.04 -14.05 1.92
C ASN A 201 -7.37 -13.30 3.09
N ARG A 202 -6.05 -13.12 3.03
CA ARG A 202 -5.29 -12.33 4.00
C ARG A 202 -4.59 -11.15 3.33
N LEU A 203 -4.66 -9.97 3.96
CA LEU A 203 -3.86 -8.81 3.56
C LEU A 203 -3.37 -8.09 4.82
N GLY A 204 -2.07 -8.21 5.09
CA GLY A 204 -1.49 -7.68 6.33
C GLY A 204 -2.08 -8.37 7.55
N LYS A 205 -2.51 -7.57 8.53
CA LYS A 205 -3.14 -8.07 9.76
C LYS A 205 -4.57 -8.55 9.56
N TYR A 206 -5.21 -8.29 8.41
CA TYR A 206 -6.61 -8.60 8.19
C TYR A 206 -6.79 -9.96 7.53
N TYR A 207 -7.71 -10.74 8.08
CA TYR A 207 -8.26 -11.96 7.50
C TYR A 207 -9.71 -11.69 7.07
N PHE A 208 -10.09 -12.10 5.87
CA PHE A 208 -11.40 -11.81 5.30
C PHE A 208 -12.23 -13.09 5.14
N ASP A 209 -13.46 -13.05 5.65
CA ASP A 209 -14.49 -14.08 5.49
C ASP A 209 -15.68 -13.49 4.73
N GLY A 210 -15.43 -13.12 3.48
CA GLY A 210 -16.40 -12.47 2.60
C GLY A 210 -16.76 -11.05 3.06
N SER A 211 -17.83 -10.93 3.84
CA SER A 211 -18.36 -9.64 4.33
C SER A 211 -17.83 -9.21 5.69
N GLN A 212 -17.15 -10.12 6.41
CA GLN A 212 -16.54 -9.84 7.71
C GLN A 212 -15.02 -9.84 7.59
N TYR A 213 -14.36 -9.08 8.46
CA TYR A 213 -12.92 -9.17 8.64
C TYR A 213 -12.58 -9.42 10.11
N MET A 214 -11.50 -10.15 10.33
CA MET A 214 -10.90 -10.36 11.64
C MET A 214 -9.46 -9.87 11.63
N ILE A 215 -8.94 -9.55 12.81
CA ILE A 215 -7.51 -9.33 12.98
C ILE A 215 -6.87 -10.69 13.20
N SER A 216 -5.93 -11.05 12.32
CA SER A 216 -5.08 -12.23 12.47
C SER A 216 -4.31 -12.13 13.79
N PHE A 217 -4.00 -13.27 14.39
CA PHE A 217 -3.13 -13.33 15.56
C PHE A 217 -2.01 -14.34 15.32
N ILE A 218 -0.92 -14.21 16.06
CA ILE A 218 0.19 -15.16 16.07
C ILE A 218 0.16 -15.88 17.41
N ASP A 219 0.06 -17.21 17.40
CA ASP A 219 0.03 -18.02 18.62
C ASP A 219 1.45 -18.28 19.14
N TYR A 220 2.02 -17.30 19.83
CA TYR A 220 3.35 -17.43 20.45
C TYR A 220 3.40 -18.50 21.53
N ALA A 221 2.31 -18.64 22.31
CA ALA A 221 2.23 -19.57 23.43
C ALA A 221 2.35 -21.03 22.95
N LYS A 222 1.77 -21.36 21.79
CA LYS A 222 1.96 -22.67 21.13
C LYS A 222 3.43 -23.05 20.93
N PHE A 223 4.31 -22.06 20.76
CA PHE A 223 5.74 -22.26 20.58
C PHE A 223 6.56 -22.01 21.86
N GLY A 224 5.90 -21.88 23.01
CA GLY A 224 6.56 -21.59 24.28
C GLY A 224 7.25 -20.22 24.32
N ARG A 225 6.73 -19.25 23.55
CA ARG A 225 7.25 -17.88 23.47
C ARG A 225 6.26 -16.89 24.08
N GLU A 226 6.79 -15.82 24.65
CA GLU A 226 5.99 -14.62 24.92
C GLU A 226 5.69 -13.88 23.61
N ILE A 227 4.72 -12.97 23.66
CA ILE A 227 4.38 -12.11 22.51
C ILE A 227 5.60 -11.27 22.18
N SER A 228 6.03 -11.33 20.92
CA SER A 228 7.16 -10.54 20.45
C SER A 228 6.85 -9.04 20.51
N SER A 229 7.85 -8.22 20.84
CA SER A 229 7.74 -6.76 20.72
C SER A 229 7.56 -6.28 19.28
N LEU A 230 7.76 -7.18 18.30
CA LEU A 230 7.59 -6.95 16.87
C LEU A 230 6.26 -7.50 16.33
N ASP A 231 5.33 -7.93 17.20
CA ASP A 231 4.04 -8.53 16.80
C ASP A 231 3.30 -7.70 15.74
N LYS A 232 3.18 -6.38 15.92
CA LYS A 232 2.55 -5.50 14.93
C LYS A 232 3.22 -5.55 13.55
N ILE A 233 4.56 -5.60 13.51
CA ILE A 233 5.31 -5.72 12.26
C ILE A 233 5.03 -7.09 11.64
N PHE A 234 5.06 -8.17 12.42
CA PHE A 234 4.80 -9.51 11.90
C PHE A 234 3.36 -9.67 11.38
N LEU A 235 2.36 -9.13 12.07
CA LEU A 235 0.99 -9.11 11.57
C LEU A 235 0.89 -8.35 10.25
N SER A 236 1.53 -7.19 10.15
CA SER A 236 1.56 -6.36 8.93
C SER A 236 2.25 -7.04 7.74
N LEU A 237 3.27 -7.86 8.01
CA LEU A 237 3.97 -8.69 7.02
C LEU A 237 3.23 -10.00 6.70
N SER A 238 2.04 -10.19 7.28
CA SER A 238 1.23 -11.42 7.12
C SER A 238 1.97 -12.67 7.58
N SER A 239 2.76 -12.56 8.65
CA SER A 239 3.58 -13.66 9.17
C SER A 239 2.73 -14.86 9.59
N THR A 240 3.27 -16.05 9.34
CA THR A 240 2.86 -17.33 9.92
C THR A 240 4.14 -18.08 10.28
N PHE A 241 4.16 -18.68 11.47
CA PHE A 241 5.33 -19.40 11.97
C PHE A 241 4.97 -20.85 12.29
N ALA A 242 5.88 -21.75 11.99
CA ALA A 242 5.78 -23.18 12.27
C ALA A 242 6.58 -23.59 13.52
N SER A 243 7.45 -22.72 14.04
CA SER A 243 8.30 -23.02 15.19
C SER A 243 8.79 -21.77 15.94
N ALA A 244 9.31 -21.97 17.15
CA ALA A 244 9.99 -20.93 17.92
C ALA A 244 11.26 -20.42 17.20
N GLN A 245 11.92 -21.28 16.42
CA GLN A 245 13.11 -20.95 15.64
C GLN A 245 12.79 -19.99 14.50
N GLU A 246 11.64 -20.15 13.83
CA GLU A 246 11.20 -19.20 12.80
C GLU A 246 10.83 -17.84 13.40
N ILE A 247 10.21 -17.82 14.58
CA ILE A 247 9.95 -16.57 15.31
C ILE A 247 11.27 -15.86 15.60
N ALA A 248 12.27 -16.58 16.16
CA ALA A 248 13.58 -16.00 16.44
C ALA A 248 14.27 -15.49 15.17
N ALA A 249 14.23 -16.26 14.08
CA ALA A 249 14.81 -15.83 12.80
C ALA A 249 14.12 -14.58 12.22
N ALA A 250 12.80 -14.47 12.38
CA ALA A 250 12.04 -13.29 11.99
C ALA A 250 12.41 -12.06 12.84
N GLU A 251 12.58 -12.25 14.15
CA GLU A 251 13.05 -11.21 15.06
C GLU A 251 14.45 -10.74 14.66
N ASP A 252 15.36 -11.66 14.36
CA ASP A 252 16.73 -11.36 13.93
C ASP A 252 16.77 -10.56 12.63
N LEU A 253 15.92 -10.87 11.64
CA LEU A 253 15.84 -10.10 10.40
C LEU A 253 15.46 -8.63 10.67
N VAL A 254 14.35 -8.43 11.39
CA VAL A 254 13.82 -7.08 11.67
C VAL A 254 14.78 -6.30 12.55
N MET A 255 15.28 -6.93 13.62
CA MET A 255 16.23 -6.29 14.54
C MET A 255 17.57 -6.02 13.89
N GLY A 256 18.04 -6.89 12.98
CA GLY A 256 19.23 -6.66 12.18
C GLY A 256 19.12 -5.40 11.32
N ASN A 257 18.00 -5.23 10.61
CA ASN A 257 17.74 -4.00 9.84
C ASN A 257 17.72 -2.75 10.74
N ILE A 258 17.01 -2.81 11.86
CA ILE A 258 16.92 -1.70 12.84
C ILE A 258 18.32 -1.33 13.38
N GLN A 259 19.11 -2.32 13.77
CA GLN A 259 20.46 -2.11 14.30
C GLN A 259 21.37 -1.50 13.23
N GLN A 260 21.28 -1.99 11.99
CA GLN A 260 22.03 -1.45 10.86
C GLN A 260 21.67 0.03 10.63
N PHE A 261 20.38 0.37 10.62
CA PHE A 261 19.92 1.75 10.47
C PHE A 261 20.44 2.64 11.60
N VAL A 262 20.31 2.21 12.86
CA VAL A 262 20.75 3.00 14.03
C VAL A 262 22.26 3.21 14.04
N ALA A 263 23.05 2.18 13.70
CA ALA A 263 24.50 2.29 13.61
C ALA A 263 24.92 3.25 12.48
N ALA A 264 24.26 3.16 11.33
CA ALA A 264 24.48 4.08 10.22
C ALA A 264 24.11 5.52 10.59
N TYR A 265 22.96 5.72 11.25
CA TYR A 265 22.49 7.02 11.69
C TYR A 265 23.52 7.71 12.58
N ARG A 266 23.97 7.03 13.65
CA ARG A 266 24.96 7.57 14.62
C ARG A 266 26.33 7.87 14.02
N LYS A 267 26.64 7.30 12.85
CA LYS A 267 27.88 7.60 12.12
C LYS A 267 27.78 8.89 11.32
N HIS A 268 26.57 9.28 10.92
CA HIS A 268 26.33 10.39 10.00
C HIS A 268 25.64 11.60 10.65
N PHE A 269 25.00 11.42 11.82
CA PHE A 269 24.23 12.40 12.56
C PHE A 269 24.47 12.23 14.07
#